data_AF-A0AAD9G026-F1
#
_entry.id   AF-A0AAD9G026-F1
#
_cell.length_a   1.000
_cell.length_b   1.000
_cell.length_c   1.000
_cell.angle_alpha   90.00
_cell.angle_beta   90.00
_cell.angle_gamma   90.00
#
_symmetry.space_group_name_H-M   'P 1'
#
loop_
_entity.id
_entity.type
_entity.pdbx_description
1 polymer ?
#
loop_
_entity_poly.entity_id
_entity_poly.type
_entity_poly.pdbx_seq_one_letter_code
_entity_poly.pdbx_strand_id
1 'polypeptide(L)'
;MASKIVKPEGQTADEFELQVAQELFNLEQSAAEIKNDLKDLYITAAKQVDISSGRKAIVIFVPFRLHASFKKIQSRLVRELEKKFSGRHVVIIAQRTILGKGYSRANHGAGPRPRSRTLTHVQEQILDVSSSSEPLCVDCAFISVEIR
;
A
#
# COMPACT_ATOMS: atom_id res chain seq x y z
N MET A 1 -14.06 6.92 17.39
CA MET A 1 -13.41 5.90 16.55
C MET A 1 -12.73 6.62 15.42
N ALA A 2 -11.43 6.89 15.55
CA ALA A 2 -10.69 7.62 14.53
C ALA A 2 -10.32 6.64 13.41
N SER A 3 -11.20 6.47 12.42
CA SER A 3 -10.90 5.63 11.25
C SER A 3 -9.81 6.30 10.42
N LYS A 4 -8.58 5.78 10.51
CA LYS A 4 -7.46 6.11 9.60
C LYS A 4 -7.63 5.51 8.20
N ILE A 5 -8.87 5.22 7.81
CA ILE A 5 -9.23 4.71 6.49
C ILE A 5 -9.91 5.84 5.75
N VAL A 6 -9.33 6.25 4.62
CA VAL A 6 -9.96 7.19 3.70
C VAL A 6 -10.16 6.46 2.38
N LYS A 7 -11.39 6.01 2.14
CA LYS A 7 -11.76 5.40 0.87
C LYS A 7 -12.15 6.45 -0.17
N PRO A 8 -11.92 6.17 -1.47
CA PRO A 8 -12.57 6.93 -2.54
C PRO A 8 -14.10 6.76 -2.44
N GLU A 9 -14.84 7.80 -2.82
CA GLU A 9 -16.28 7.92 -2.61
C GLU A 9 -17.06 6.69 -3.12
N GLY A 10 -17.86 6.07 -2.23
CA GLY A 10 -18.83 5.02 -2.59
C GLY A 10 -18.48 3.58 -2.20
N GLN A 11 -17.31 3.30 -1.62
CA GLN A 11 -16.96 1.94 -1.15
C GLN A 11 -17.13 1.80 0.37
N THR A 12 -17.86 0.78 0.79
CA THR A 12 -17.98 0.37 2.21
C THR A 12 -16.68 -0.27 2.68
N ALA A 13 -16.28 0.00 3.93
CA ALA A 13 -15.09 -0.60 4.55
C ALA A 13 -15.30 -2.11 4.74
N ASP A 14 -14.30 -2.89 4.34
CA ASP A 14 -14.33 -4.34 4.53
C ASP A 14 -13.91 -4.68 5.97
N GLU A 15 -14.35 -5.82 6.49
CA GLU A 15 -14.07 -6.22 7.89
C GLU A 15 -12.56 -6.31 8.14
N PHE A 16 -11.80 -6.76 7.15
CA PHE A 16 -10.35 -6.85 7.20
C PHE A 16 -9.69 -5.47 7.31
N GLU A 17 -10.18 -4.49 6.57
CA GLU A 17 -9.62 -3.13 6.60
C GLU A 17 -9.87 -2.46 7.96
N LEU A 18 -11.04 -2.69 8.55
CA LEU A 18 -11.36 -2.22 9.90
C LEU A 18 -10.40 -2.82 10.93
N GLN A 19 -10.07 -4.11 10.83
CA GLN A 19 -9.08 -4.75 11.69
C GLN A 19 -7.69 -4.10 11.54
N VAL A 20 -7.23 -3.89 10.30
CA VAL A 20 -5.94 -3.24 10.05
C VAL A 20 -5.91 -1.81 10.60
N ALA A 21 -6.99 -1.06 10.44
CA ALA A 21 -7.08 0.30 10.98
C ALA A 21 -7.12 0.35 12.51
N GLN A 22 -7.77 -0.62 13.14
CA GLN A 22 -7.77 -0.75 14.60
C GLN A 22 -6.35 -1.04 15.11
N GLU A 23 -5.61 -1.94 14.46
CA GLU A 23 -4.22 -2.22 14.84
C GLU A 23 -3.31 -1.00 14.64
N LEU A 24 -3.50 -0.23 13.57
CA LEU A 24 -2.75 1.02 13.36
C LEU A 24 -3.03 2.07 14.45
N PHE A 25 -4.25 2.11 14.99
CA PHE A 25 -4.60 2.97 16.13
C PHE A 25 -3.96 2.46 17.43
N ASN A 26 -3.99 1.15 17.66
CA ASN A 26 -3.33 0.54 18.82
C ASN A 26 -1.82 0.79 18.83
N LEU A 27 -1.18 0.77 17.65
CA LEU A 27 0.25 1.07 17.50
C LEU A 27 0.57 2.54 17.79
N GLU A 28 -0.30 3.47 17.38
CA GLU A 28 -0.16 4.89 17.72
C GLU A 28 -0.19 5.12 19.23
N GLN A 29 -1.03 4.37 19.96
CA GLN A 29 -1.13 4.48 21.41
C GLN A 29 0.02 3.76 22.14
N SER A 30 0.55 2.68 21.58
CA SER A 30 1.55 1.82 22.23
C SER A 30 2.98 2.36 22.11
N ALA A 31 3.32 3.05 21.02
CA ALA A 31 4.69 3.48 20.73
C ALA A 31 4.83 5.01 20.63
N ALA A 32 5.33 5.64 21.69
CA ALA A 32 5.51 7.09 21.77
C ALA A 32 6.42 7.67 20.68
N GLU A 33 7.41 6.91 20.20
CA GLU A 33 8.33 7.34 19.15
C GLU A 33 7.67 7.41 17.76
N ILE A 34 6.76 6.48 17.47
CA ILE A 34 6.13 6.33 16.14
C ILE A 34 4.82 7.15 16.08
N LYS A 35 4.29 7.55 17.23
CA LYS A 35 3.04 8.31 17.37
C LYS A 35 3.01 9.58 16.51
N ASN A 36 4.08 10.37 16.54
CA ASN A 36 4.14 11.64 15.80
C ASN A 36 4.04 11.42 14.29
N ASP A 37 4.69 10.37 13.79
CA ASP A 37 4.67 10.08 12.38
C ASP A 37 3.37 9.39 11.93
N LEU A 38 2.75 8.55 12.78
CA LEU A 38 1.50 7.84 12.46
C LEU A 38 0.25 8.72 12.55
N LYS A 39 0.32 9.87 13.23
CA LYS A 39 -0.84 10.75 13.45
C LYS A 39 -1.41 11.30 12.13
N ASP A 40 -0.54 11.64 11.19
CA ASP A 40 -0.93 12.24 9.90
C ASP A 40 -1.11 11.20 8.78
N LEU A 41 -0.85 9.92 9.10
CA LEU A 41 -0.88 8.84 8.12
C LEU A 41 -2.23 8.12 8.13
N TYR A 42 -2.72 7.85 6.93
CA TYR A 42 -3.93 7.07 6.70
C TYR A 42 -3.72 6.08 5.55
N ILE A 43 -4.52 5.03 5.55
CA ILE A 43 -4.54 4.00 4.53
C ILE A 43 -5.78 4.19 3.63
N THR A 44 -5.68 3.75 2.38
CA THR A 44 -6.81 3.82 1.45
C THR A 44 -7.52 2.49 1.32
N ALA A 45 -6.78 1.39 1.35
CA ALA A 45 -7.32 0.05 1.32
C ALA A 45 -6.32 -0.95 1.92
N ALA A 46 -6.80 -2.13 2.28
CA ALA A 46 -5.95 -3.27 2.63
C ALA A 46 -6.52 -4.53 1.97
N LYS A 47 -5.64 -5.36 1.39
CA LYS A 47 -6.01 -6.61 0.74
C LYS A 47 -5.17 -7.75 1.27
N GLN A 48 -5.77 -8.92 1.39
CA GLN A 48 -5.04 -10.16 1.64
C GLN A 48 -4.73 -10.83 0.30
N VAL A 49 -3.48 -11.22 0.09
CA VAL A 49 -3.02 -11.90 -1.13
C VAL A 49 -2.34 -13.20 -0.74
N ASP A 50 -2.68 -14.28 -1.45
CA ASP A 50 -2.03 -15.57 -1.26
C ASP A 50 -0.71 -15.61 -2.05
N ILE A 51 0.37 -16.00 -1.39
CA ILE A 51 1.69 -16.18 -2.00
C ILE A 51 1.87 -17.66 -2.39
N SER A 52 2.62 -17.92 -3.46
CA SER A 52 2.91 -19.25 -4.01
C SER A 52 3.48 -20.27 -3.01
N SER A 53 3.90 -19.83 -1.82
CA SER A 53 4.39 -20.68 -0.73
C SER A 53 3.29 -21.07 0.29
N GLY A 54 2.00 -20.93 -0.04
CA GLY A 54 0.88 -21.27 0.85
C GLY A 54 0.74 -20.33 2.06
N ARG A 55 1.50 -19.24 2.09
CA ARG A 55 1.42 -18.18 3.11
C ARG A 55 0.58 -17.03 2.60
N LYS A 56 -0.22 -16.44 3.48
CA LYS A 56 -0.99 -15.23 3.17
C LYS A 56 -0.17 -13.98 3.50
N ALA A 57 -0.07 -13.06 2.58
CA ALA A 57 0.47 -11.73 2.80
C ALA A 57 -0.63 -10.68 2.89
N ILE A 58 -0.32 -9.60 3.58
CA ILE A 58 -1.19 -8.44 3.74
C ILE A 58 -0.58 -7.30 2.94
N VAL A 59 -1.35 -6.78 1.99
CA VAL A 59 -0.99 -5.64 1.17
C VAL A 59 -1.77 -4.42 1.66
N ILE A 60 -1.06 -3.40 2.11
CA ILE A 60 -1.64 -2.14 2.58
C ILE A 60 -1.43 -1.08 1.51
N PHE A 61 -2.53 -0.50 1.03
CA PHE A 61 -2.51 0.61 0.09
C PHE A 61 -2.46 1.94 0.82
N VAL A 62 -1.48 2.75 0.46
CA VAL A 62 -1.30 4.11 0.98
C VAL A 62 -1.39 5.14 -0.13
N PRO A 63 -1.91 6.35 0.12
CA PRO A 63 -1.87 7.42 -0.86
C PRO A 63 -0.44 7.74 -1.28
N PHE A 64 -0.21 7.97 -2.59
CA PHE A 64 1.12 8.33 -3.10
C PHE A 64 1.74 9.56 -2.40
N ARG A 65 0.91 10.53 -1.99
CA ARG A 65 1.36 11.73 -1.25
C ARG A 65 2.06 11.40 0.07
N LEU A 66 1.63 10.35 0.75
CA LEU A 66 2.16 9.96 2.07
C LEU A 66 3.20 8.85 2.00
N HIS A 67 3.42 8.28 0.81
CA HIS A 67 4.32 7.14 0.61
C HIS A 67 5.77 7.42 1.07
N ALA A 68 6.27 8.64 0.86
CA ALA A 68 7.61 9.03 1.30
C ALA A 68 7.76 8.98 2.83
N SER A 69 6.73 9.38 3.57
CA SER A 69 6.70 9.28 5.04
C SER A 69 6.64 7.82 5.49
N PHE A 70 5.77 7.02 4.87
CA PHE A 70 5.71 5.57 5.14
C PHE A 70 7.05 4.87 4.89
N LYS A 71 7.79 5.27 3.84
CA LYS A 71 9.11 4.68 3.52
C LYS A 71 10.15 4.90 4.63
N LYS A 72 10.09 6.04 5.35
CA LYS A 72 11.02 6.32 6.46
C LYS A 72 10.78 5.40 7.66
N ILE A 73 9.53 5.06 7.93
CA ILE A 73 9.11 4.30 9.13
C ILE A 73 8.89 2.80 8.80
N GLN A 74 8.97 2.43 7.52
CA GLN A 74 8.62 1.13 6.96
C GLN A 74 9.21 -0.03 7.77
N SER A 75 10.50 0.02 8.11
CA SER A 75 11.18 -1.06 8.84
C SER A 75 10.59 -1.34 10.21
N ARG A 76 10.16 -0.29 10.94
CA ARG A 76 9.55 -0.42 12.27
C ARG A 76 8.08 -0.84 12.16
N LEU A 77 7.34 -0.20 11.25
CA LEU A 77 5.92 -0.46 11.06
C LEU A 77 5.65 -1.90 10.61
N VAL A 78 6.46 -2.42 9.68
CA VAL A 78 6.33 -3.80 9.18
C VAL A 78 6.58 -4.80 10.31
N ARG A 79 7.62 -4.62 11.13
CA ARG A 79 7.93 -5.52 12.25
C ARG A 79 6.81 -5.60 13.28
N GLU A 80 6.23 -4.45 13.64
CA GLU A 80 5.12 -4.40 14.61
C GLU A 80 3.86 -5.07 14.05
N LEU A 81 3.53 -4.80 12.78
CA LEU A 81 2.38 -5.44 12.13
C LEU A 81 2.59 -6.94 11.94
N GLU A 82 3.78 -7.39 11.55
CA GLU A 82 4.10 -8.82 11.44
C GLU A 82 3.94 -9.55 12.78
N LYS A 83 4.33 -8.91 13.89
CA LYS A 83 4.13 -9.47 15.24
C LYS A 83 2.65 -9.65 15.57
N LYS A 84 1.80 -8.70 15.17
CA LYS A 84 0.34 -8.77 15.38
C LYS A 84 -0.34 -9.78 14.47
N PHE A 85 0.09 -9.86 13.21
CA PHE A 85 -0.50 -10.75 12.21
C PHE A 85 0.14 -12.14 12.17
N SER A 86 0.64 -12.65 13.31
CA SER A 86 1.16 -14.01 13.45
C SER A 86 2.30 -14.35 12.48
N GLY A 87 3.17 -13.38 12.16
CA GLY A 87 4.28 -13.55 11.23
C GLY A 87 3.87 -13.64 9.76
N ARG A 88 2.67 -13.16 9.40
CA ARG A 88 2.30 -12.93 7.99
C ARG A 88 3.04 -11.71 7.48
N HIS A 89 3.61 -11.84 6.28
CA HIS A 89 4.34 -10.76 5.61
C HIS A 89 3.40 -9.59 5.31
N VAL A 90 3.84 -8.38 5.67
CA VAL A 90 3.09 -7.14 5.42
C VAL A 90 3.85 -6.27 4.43
N VAL A 91 3.21 -5.92 3.32
CA VAL A 91 3.80 -5.08 2.26
C VAL A 91 2.99 -3.80 2.12
N ILE A 92 3.67 -2.66 2.10
CA ILE A 92 3.08 -1.33 1.93
C ILE A 92 3.27 -0.89 0.48
N ILE A 93 2.17 -0.60 -0.22
CA ILE A 93 2.18 -0.20 -1.63
C ILE A 93 1.50 1.16 -1.79
N ALA A 94 2.12 2.04 -2.57
CA ALA A 94 1.49 3.31 -2.92
C ALA A 94 0.39 3.09 -3.97
N GLN A 95 -0.80 3.61 -3.70
CA GLN A 95 -1.88 3.68 -4.68
C GLN A 95 -1.54 4.73 -5.75
N ARG A 96 -1.06 4.26 -6.90
CA ARG A 96 -0.74 5.08 -8.08
C ARG A 96 -1.83 4.92 -9.13
N THR A 97 -2.22 6.01 -9.79
CA THR A 97 -3.24 5.94 -10.85
C THR A 97 -2.59 5.64 -12.20
N ILE A 98 -3.05 4.59 -12.87
CA ILE A 98 -2.61 4.22 -14.22
C ILE A 98 -3.57 4.84 -15.25
N LEU A 99 -3.05 5.57 -16.23
CA LEU A 99 -3.86 6.05 -17.35
C LEU A 99 -4.01 4.99 -18.45
N GLY A 100 -5.09 5.04 -19.24
CA GLY A 100 -5.23 4.15 -20.40
C GLY A 100 -4.24 4.50 -21.52
N LYS A 101 -3.94 3.54 -22.41
CA LYS A 101 -3.24 3.85 -23.68
C LYS A 101 -4.08 4.79 -24.58
N GLY A 102 -5.41 4.75 -24.44
CA GLY A 102 -6.34 5.65 -25.13
C GLY A 102 -6.51 7.05 -24.51
N TYR A 103 -5.77 7.38 -23.44
CA TYR A 103 -5.92 8.67 -22.74
C TYR A 103 -5.76 9.89 -23.66
N SER A 104 -4.82 9.82 -24.62
CA SER A 104 -4.59 10.88 -25.61
C SER A 104 -5.73 11.03 -26.64
N ARG A 105 -6.61 10.03 -26.78
CA ARG A 105 -7.72 10.03 -27.75
C ARG A 105 -9.05 10.45 -27.13
N ALA A 106 -9.24 10.18 -25.83
CA ALA A 106 -10.50 10.43 -25.12
C ALA A 106 -10.64 11.87 -24.63
N ASN A 107 -9.54 12.54 -24.26
CA ASN A 107 -9.56 13.92 -23.79
C ASN A 107 -9.05 14.83 -24.91
N HIS A 108 -9.98 15.43 -25.66
CA HIS A 108 -9.75 16.44 -26.71
C HIS A 108 -9.16 17.76 -26.15
N GLY A 109 -8.08 17.70 -25.37
CA GLY A 109 -7.45 18.89 -24.77
C GLY A 109 -6.41 18.63 -23.69
N ALA A 110 -6.33 17.41 -23.14
CA ALA A 110 -5.25 17.05 -22.21
C ALA A 110 -4.13 16.39 -23.03
N GLY A 111 -2.95 17.03 -23.06
CA GLY A 111 -1.80 16.64 -23.89
C GLY A 111 -1.23 15.23 -23.66
N PRO A 112 0.03 14.97 -24.07
CA PRO A 112 0.59 13.62 -24.05
C PRO A 112 0.56 13.01 -22.64
N ARG A 113 0.29 11.71 -22.56
CA ARG A 113 0.24 10.96 -21.30
C ARG A 113 1.53 11.18 -20.51
N PRO A 114 1.46 11.61 -19.23
CA PRO A 114 2.63 11.71 -18.38
C PRO A 114 3.31 10.34 -18.22
N ARG A 115 4.63 10.29 -18.39
CA ARG A 115 5.44 9.06 -18.20
C ARG A 115 5.21 8.42 -16.82
N SER A 116 5.06 9.25 -15.78
CA SER A 116 4.80 8.82 -14.40
C SER A 116 3.51 8.01 -14.20
N ARG A 117 2.53 8.15 -15.10
CA ARG A 117 1.25 7.42 -15.05
C ARG A 117 1.18 6.31 -16.10
N THR A 118 2.32 5.84 -16.61
CA THR A 118 2.43 4.68 -17.51
C THR A 118 2.36 3.35 -16.76
N LEU A 119 1.76 2.30 -17.34
CA LEU A 119 1.67 0.98 -16.69
C LEU A 119 3.06 0.43 -16.37
N THR A 120 3.98 0.52 -17.33
CA THR A 120 5.36 0.06 -17.19
C THR A 120 6.09 0.80 -16.08
N HIS A 121 5.99 2.14 -16.06
CA HIS A 121 6.63 2.93 -15.01
C HIS A 121 6.02 2.70 -13.63
N VAL A 122 4.70 2.53 -13.55
CA VAL A 122 4.04 2.22 -12.27
C VAL A 122 4.48 0.85 -11.75
N GLN A 123 4.59 -0.16 -12.61
CA GLN A 123 5.07 -1.49 -12.23
C GLN A 123 6.52 -1.47 -11.74
N GLU A 124 7.42 -0.81 -12.47
CA GLU A 124 8.82 -0.64 -12.05
C GLU A 124 8.92 0.02 -10.67
N GLN A 125 8.09 1.03 -10.42
CA GLN A 125 8.06 1.75 -9.16
C GLN A 125 7.39 0.99 -8.01
N ILE A 126 6.55 0.00 -8.29
CA ILE A 126 6.01 -0.92 -7.28
C ILE A 126 7.10 -1.91 -6.85
N LEU A 127 7.90 -2.41 -7.80
CA LEU A 127 9.01 -3.33 -7.55
C LEU A 127 10.16 -2.68 -6.76
N ASP A 128 10.43 -1.39 -6.97
CA ASP A 128 11.53 -0.68 -6.29
C ASP A 128 11.30 -0.50 -4.77
N VAL A 129 10.04 -0.56 -4.31
CA VAL A 129 9.69 -0.38 -2.88
C VAL A 129 9.97 -1.64 -2.05
N SER A 130 9.99 -2.82 -2.67
CA SER A 130 10.18 -4.10 -1.96
C SER A 130 11.65 -4.52 -1.80
N SER A 131 12.60 -3.77 -2.37
CA SER A 131 14.03 -4.10 -2.40
C SER A 131 14.79 -3.84 -1.09
N SER A 132 14.17 -3.22 -0.07
CA SER A 132 14.89 -2.76 1.13
C SER A 132 14.97 -3.78 2.29
N SER A 133 14.54 -5.03 2.13
CA SER A 133 14.80 -6.09 3.12
C SER A 133 14.75 -7.52 2.53
N GLU A 134 15.86 -7.96 1.93
CA GLU A 134 16.23 -9.36 1.59
C GLU A 134 15.28 -10.20 0.67
N PRO A 135 15.75 -11.30 0.04
CA PRO A 135 15.40 -11.64 -1.34
C PRO A 135 14.06 -12.40 -1.44
N LEU A 136 12.97 -11.68 -1.71
CA LEU A 136 11.71 -12.25 -2.20
C LEU A 136 11.42 -11.75 -3.62
N CYS A 137 12.37 -12.01 -4.53
CA CYS A 137 12.28 -11.62 -5.95
C CYS A 137 11.28 -12.44 -6.78
N VAL A 138 10.77 -13.58 -6.29
CA VAL A 138 9.84 -14.44 -7.05
C VAL A 138 8.36 -14.20 -6.73
N ASP A 139 8.04 -13.72 -5.53
CA ASP A 139 6.64 -13.55 -5.09
C ASP A 139 6.06 -12.16 -5.43
N CYS A 140 6.92 -11.15 -5.64
CA CYS A 140 6.49 -9.78 -5.96
C CYS A 140 5.83 -9.65 -7.35
N ALA A 141 6.18 -10.53 -8.29
CA ALA A 141 5.58 -10.56 -9.62
C ALA A 141 4.09 -10.95 -9.57
N PHE A 142 3.70 -11.83 -8.63
CA PHE A 142 2.32 -12.29 -8.48
C PHE A 142 1.41 -11.17 -7.95
N ILE A 143 1.90 -10.40 -6.97
CA ILE A 143 1.19 -9.25 -6.40
C ILE A 143 0.95 -8.16 -7.45
N SER A 144 1.86 -7.96 -8.42
CA SER A 144 1.65 -6.99 -9.51
C SER A 144 0.58 -7.41 -10.52
N VAL A 145 0.27 -8.70 -10.63
CA VAL A 145 -0.77 -9.23 -11.54
C VAL A 145 -2.17 -9.11 -10.91
N GLU A 146 -2.28 -9.34 -9.60
CA GLU A 146 -3.56 -9.29 -8.85
C GLU A 146 -4.03 -7.85 -8.51
N ILE A 147 -3.12 -6.86 -8.53
CA ILE A 147 -3.43 -5.45 -8.23
C ILE A 147 -4.06 -4.70 -9.42
N ARG A 148 -4.32 -5.38 -10.55
CA ARG A 148 -4.94 -4.78 -11.73
C ARG A 148 -6.45 -4.61 -11.60
#